data_AF-A0A5E4CJK3-F1
#
_entry.id   AF-A0A5E4CJK3-F1
#
_cell.length_a   1.000
_cell.length_b   1.000
_cell.length_c   1.000
_cell.angle_alpha   90.00
_cell.angle_beta   90.00
_cell.angle_gamma   90.00
#
_symmetry.space_group_name_H-M   'P 1'
#
loop_
_entity.id
_entity.type
_entity.pdbx_description
1 polymer ?
#
loop_
_entity_poly.entity_id
_entity_poly.type
_entity_poly.pdbx_seq_one_letter_code
_entity_poly.pdbx_strand_id
1 'polypeptide(L)'
;MFPFFRCFSANTVEQIIENLQQDGSPFALEQLKVINQMSPTSLKITLRHLIKGSSQTLKDVLTEEYRMSQACMRGHDFHEGVRAVLVDKDQSPKWKPANLKEVTDEDLDNYFKSLGSNDLKF
;
A
#
# COMPACT_ATOMS: atom_id res chain seq x y z
N MET A 1 20.04 -2.51 18.24
CA MET A 1 18.69 -2.08 17.80
C MET A 1 18.49 -2.63 16.40
N PHE A 2 17.47 -3.45 16.15
CA PHE A 2 17.30 -4.11 14.84
C PHE A 2 17.09 -3.05 13.73
N PRO A 3 17.82 -3.10 12.60
CA PRO A 3 17.76 -2.10 11.53
C PRO A 3 16.36 -1.95 10.90
N PHE A 4 15.52 -2.98 11.02
CA PHE A 4 14.12 -2.97 10.59
C PHE A 4 13.31 -1.80 11.17
N PHE A 5 13.31 -1.61 12.50
CA PHE A 5 12.45 -0.62 13.14
C PHE A 5 12.80 0.82 12.75
N ARG A 6 14.06 1.09 12.41
CA ARG A 6 14.49 2.42 11.99
C ARG A 6 14.03 2.75 10.57
N CYS A 7 14.04 1.77 9.67
CA CYS A 7 13.73 2.02 8.26
C CYS A 7 12.23 2.23 8.02
N PHE A 8 11.38 1.48 8.72
CA PHE A 8 9.92 1.44 8.52
C PHE A 8 9.12 2.32 9.49
N SER A 9 9.76 3.21 10.26
CA SER A 9 9.08 4.06 11.25
C SER A 9 8.49 5.36 10.69
N ALA A 10 8.71 5.66 9.41
CA ALA A 10 8.23 6.89 8.80
C ALA A 10 6.75 6.82 8.39
N ASN A 11 6.11 7.97 8.27
CA ASN A 11 4.69 8.09 7.93
C ASN A 11 4.39 8.08 6.43
N THR A 12 5.41 8.04 5.57
CA THR A 12 5.27 8.00 4.11
C THR A 12 6.15 6.92 3.50
N VAL A 13 5.71 6.37 2.37
CA VAL A 13 6.45 5.33 1.65
C VAL A 13 7.76 5.89 1.10
N GLU A 14 7.73 7.14 0.62
CA GLU A 14 8.91 7.87 0.15
C GLU A 14 9.99 7.94 1.23
N GLN A 15 9.63 8.30 2.46
CA GLN A 15 10.59 8.39 3.56
C GLN A 15 11.10 7.00 3.98
N ILE A 16 10.27 5.95 3.93
CA ILE A 16 10.71 4.57 4.18
C ILE A 16 11.76 4.16 3.14
N ILE A 17 11.54 4.47 1.85
CA ILE A 17 12.50 4.21 0.78
C ILE A 17 13.81 4.98 1.02
N GLU A 18 13.73 6.26 1.38
CA GLU A 18 14.91 7.06 1.73
C GLU A 18 15.69 6.46 2.91
N ASN A 19 14.98 6.03 3.97
CA ASN A 19 15.61 5.42 5.13
C ASN A 19 16.33 4.11 4.79
N LEU A 20 15.70 3.25 3.98
CA LEU A 20 16.33 2.01 3.50
C LEU A 20 17.57 2.31 2.64
N GLN A 21 17.49 3.33 1.78
CA GLN A 21 18.60 3.72 0.91
C GLN A 21 19.79 4.25 1.72
N GLN A 22 19.52 5.01 2.78
CA GLN A 22 20.54 5.52 3.69
C GLN A 22 21.14 4.44 4.60
N ASP A 23 20.35 3.45 5.02
CA ASP A 23 20.83 2.34 5.82
C ASP A 23 21.84 1.49 5.03
N GLY A 24 21.53 1.18 3.77
CA GLY A 24 22.47 0.55 2.84
C GLY A 24 22.93 -0.86 3.21
N SER A 25 22.36 -1.46 4.28
CA SER A 25 22.65 -2.86 4.63
C SER A 25 22.14 -3.82 3.55
N PRO A 26 22.67 -5.06 3.48
CA PRO A 26 22.17 -6.06 2.55
C PRO A 26 20.65 -6.27 2.65
N PHE A 27 20.14 -6.31 3.88
CA PHE A 27 18.70 -6.36 4.13
C PHE A 27 17.96 -5.16 3.54
N ALA A 28 18.42 -3.93 3.80
CA ALA A 28 17.74 -2.74 3.30
C ALA A 28 17.72 -2.67 1.77
N LEU A 29 18.82 -3.02 1.12
CA LEU A 29 18.93 -3.05 -0.34
C LEU A 29 18.07 -4.16 -0.98
N GLU A 30 17.94 -5.31 -0.33
CA GLU A 30 17.02 -6.37 -0.75
C GLU A 30 15.56 -5.92 -0.64
N GLN A 31 15.17 -5.31 0.48
CA GLN A 31 13.80 -4.82 0.66
C GLN A 31 13.47 -3.67 -0.30
N LEU A 32 14.43 -2.79 -0.63
CA LEU A 32 14.24 -1.76 -1.66
C LEU A 32 13.90 -2.35 -3.02
N LYS A 33 14.59 -3.43 -3.44
CA LYS A 33 14.29 -4.10 -4.71
C LYS A 33 12.85 -4.61 -4.74
N VAL A 34 12.39 -5.20 -3.64
CA VAL A 34 11.02 -5.69 -3.50
C VAL A 34 10.02 -4.54 -3.55
N ILE A 35 10.20 -3.51 -2.72
CA ILE A 35 9.28 -2.36 -2.64
C ILE A 35 9.14 -1.67 -3.99
N ASN A 36 10.23 -1.49 -4.74
CA ASN A 36 10.21 -0.84 -6.05
C ASN A 36 9.46 -1.63 -7.14
N GLN A 37 9.12 -2.91 -6.91
CA GLN A 37 8.33 -3.72 -7.83
C GLN A 37 6.83 -3.70 -7.48
N MET A 38 6.45 -3.18 -6.31
CA MET A 38 5.07 -3.18 -5.84
C MET A 38 4.27 -2.01 -6.45
N SER A 39 2.95 -2.14 -6.47
CA SER A 39 2.05 -1.05 -6.87
C SER A 39 2.25 0.17 -5.95
N PRO A 40 2.55 1.37 -6.49
CA PRO A 40 2.67 2.60 -5.71
C PRO A 40 1.42 2.91 -4.88
N THR A 41 0.24 2.71 -5.48
CA THR A 41 -1.05 2.89 -4.79
C THR A 41 -1.19 1.93 -3.63
N SER A 42 -0.94 0.64 -3.85
CA SER A 42 -1.03 -0.40 -2.81
C SER A 42 -0.08 -0.13 -1.65
N LEU A 43 1.15 0.31 -1.92
CA LEU A 43 2.10 0.67 -0.86
C LEU A 43 1.56 1.80 0.03
N LYS A 44 1.05 2.88 -0.57
CA LYS A 44 0.57 4.05 0.18
C LYS A 44 -0.71 3.77 0.96
N ILE A 45 -1.70 3.09 0.36
CA ILE A 45 -2.94 2.74 1.09
C ILE A 45 -2.64 1.78 2.24
N THR A 46 -1.69 0.85 2.07
CA THR A 46 -1.32 -0.11 3.12
C THR A 46 -0.66 0.60 4.30
N LEU A 47 0.30 1.49 4.05
CA LEU A 47 0.96 2.22 5.12
C LEU A 47 -0.03 3.09 5.91
N ARG A 48 -0.90 3.83 5.20
CA ARG A 48 -1.92 4.66 5.84
C ARG A 48 -2.88 3.83 6.67
N HIS A 49 -3.31 2.68 6.16
CA HIS A 49 -4.19 1.77 6.88
C HIS A 49 -3.54 1.19 8.14
N LEU A 50 -2.28 0.74 8.06
CA LEU A 50 -1.54 0.22 9.21
C LEU A 50 -1.38 1.28 10.32
N ILE A 51 -1.04 2.51 9.95
CA ILE A 51 -0.89 3.62 10.91
C ILE A 51 -2.23 3.96 11.57
N LYS A 52 -3.32 4.01 10.79
CA LYS A 52 -4.65 4.33 11.33
C LYS A 52 -5.20 3.19 12.19
N GLY A 53 -5.09 1.96 11.69
CA GLY A 53 -5.59 0.74 12.30
C GLY A 53 -4.91 0.38 13.63
N SER A 54 -3.69 0.85 13.88
CA SER A 54 -2.98 0.59 15.14
C SER A 54 -3.68 1.15 16.39
N SER A 55 -4.66 2.03 16.20
CA SER A 55 -5.45 2.67 17.26
C SER A 55 -6.95 2.30 17.24
N GLN A 56 -7.35 1.38 16.34
CA GLN A 56 -8.74 1.04 16.06
C GLN A 56 -9.13 -0.34 16.61
N THR A 57 -10.44 -0.59 16.75
CA THR A 57 -10.93 -1.94 17.03
C THR A 57 -10.89 -2.80 15.78
N LEU A 58 -10.92 -4.13 15.94
CA LEU A 58 -11.01 -5.06 14.80
C LEU A 58 -12.22 -4.76 13.90
N LYS A 59 -13.37 -4.38 14.48
CA LYS A 59 -14.57 -4.04 13.71
C LYS A 59 -14.37 -2.79 12.85
N ASP A 60 -13.71 -1.78 13.40
CA ASP A 60 -13.41 -0.55 12.67
C ASP A 60 -12.42 -0.80 11.53
N VAL A 61 -11.36 -1.59 11.80
CA VAL A 61 -10.37 -2.01 10.80
C VAL A 61 -11.04 -2.75 9.65
N LEU A 62 -11.85 -3.78 9.95
CA LEU A 62 -12.56 -4.55 8.92
C LEU A 62 -13.56 -3.69 8.11
N THR A 63 -14.20 -2.71 8.75
CA THR A 63 -15.08 -1.76 8.04
C THR A 63 -14.29 -0.92 7.04
N GLU A 64 -13.08 -0.51 7.41
CA GLU A 64 -12.19 0.24 6.54
C GLU A 64 -11.58 -0.61 5.43
N GLU A 65 -11.11 -1.82 5.74
CA GLU A 65 -10.62 -2.79 4.75
C GLU A 65 -11.71 -3.10 3.72
N TYR A 66 -12.97 -3.19 4.13
CA TYR A 66 -14.08 -3.35 3.21
C TYR A 66 -14.17 -2.18 2.22
N ARG A 67 -14.11 -0.92 2.68
CA ARG A 67 -14.11 0.27 1.80
C ARG A 67 -12.94 0.24 0.82
N MET A 68 -11.74 -0.06 1.32
CA MET A 68 -10.52 -0.17 0.52
C MET A 68 -10.66 -1.26 -0.54
N SER A 69 -11.22 -2.43 -0.20
CA SER A 69 -11.43 -3.52 -1.15
C SER A 69 -12.33 -3.09 -2.32
N GLN A 70 -13.44 -2.39 -2.02
CA GLN A 70 -14.36 -1.91 -3.06
C GLN A 70 -13.71 -0.84 -3.93
N ALA A 71 -12.87 0.02 -3.36
CA ALA A 71 -12.09 1.00 -4.13
C ALA A 71 -11.04 0.33 -5.02
N CYS A 72 -10.32 -0.68 -4.53
CA CYS A 72 -9.38 -1.47 -5.32
C CYS A 72 -10.05 -2.15 -6.52
N MET A 73 -11.27 -2.65 -6.37
CA MET A 73 -12.02 -3.27 -7.48
C MET A 73 -12.36 -2.29 -8.61
N ARG A 74 -12.50 -1.00 -8.30
CA ARG A 74 -12.71 0.08 -9.29
C ARG A 74 -11.41 0.58 -9.92
N GLY A 75 -10.28 0.29 -9.28
CA GLY A 75 -8.96 0.72 -9.71
C GLY A 75 -8.37 -0.18 -10.80
N HIS A 76 -7.16 0.18 -11.24
CA HIS A 76 -6.41 -0.53 -12.27
C HIS A 76 -5.58 -1.69 -11.70
N ASP A 77 -4.79 -1.42 -10.67
CA ASP A 77 -3.67 -2.28 -10.25
C ASP A 77 -4.08 -3.63 -9.69
N PHE A 78 -5.30 -3.78 -9.15
CA PHE A 78 -5.76 -5.11 -8.72
C PHE A 78 -5.83 -6.07 -9.92
N HIS A 79 -6.48 -5.65 -11.00
CA HIS A 79 -6.65 -6.47 -12.21
C HIS A 79 -5.31 -6.73 -12.89
N GLU A 80 -4.46 -5.71 -12.98
CA GLU A 80 -3.12 -5.85 -13.56
C GLU A 80 -2.21 -6.75 -12.72
N GLY A 81 -2.31 -6.69 -11.39
CA GLY A 81 -1.57 -7.57 -10.50
C GLY A 81 -2.02 -9.02 -10.65
N VAL A 82 -3.33 -9.26 -10.73
CA VAL A 82 -3.87 -10.60 -11.03
C VAL A 82 -3.35 -11.10 -12.37
N ARG A 83 -3.36 -10.25 -13.41
CA ARG A 83 -2.82 -10.60 -14.72
C ARG A 83 -1.35 -11.02 -14.62
N ALA A 84 -0.49 -10.14 -14.09
CA ALA A 84 0.95 -10.34 -14.05
C ALA A 84 1.39 -11.54 -13.19
N VAL A 85 0.70 -11.81 -12.07
CA VAL A 85 1.10 -12.82 -11.10
C VAL A 85 0.41 -14.16 -11.30
N LEU A 86 -0.88 -14.16 -11.67
CA LEU A 86 -1.70 -15.37 -11.65
C LEU A 86 -2.10 -15.85 -13.05
N VAL A 87 -2.35 -14.94 -13.99
CA VAL A 87 -2.82 -15.27 -15.36
C VAL A 87 -1.64 -15.50 -16.30
N ASP A 88 -0.91 -14.44 -16.63
CA ASP A 88 0.21 -14.47 -17.57
C ASP A 88 1.49 -14.92 -16.88
N LYS A 89 1.60 -14.70 -15.56
CA LYS A 89 2.73 -15.10 -14.71
C LYS A 89 4.07 -14.54 -15.19
N ASP A 90 4.05 -13.35 -15.80
CA ASP A 90 5.23 -12.68 -16.33
C ASP A 90 6.02 -11.92 -15.26
N GLN A 91 5.45 -11.74 -14.05
CA GLN A 91 6.04 -10.93 -12.97
C GLN A 91 6.39 -9.49 -13.43
N SER A 92 5.69 -8.98 -14.44
CA SER A 92 5.93 -7.67 -15.06
C SER A 92 4.66 -6.82 -15.06
N PRO A 93 4.15 -6.45 -13.88
CA PRO A 93 2.96 -5.61 -13.77
C PRO A 93 3.24 -4.18 -14.25
N LYS A 94 2.28 -3.61 -14.97
CA LYS A 94 2.30 -2.22 -15.45
C LYS A 94 1.44 -1.34 -14.56
N TRP A 95 1.95 -0.98 -13.40
CA TRP A 95 1.19 -0.20 -12.42
C TRP A 95 0.76 1.17 -12.95
N LYS A 96 -0.44 1.60 -12.52
CA LYS A 96 -1.00 2.90 -12.86
C LYS A 96 -1.64 3.53 -11.60
N PRO A 97 -1.07 4.62 -11.07
CA PRO A 97 0.17 5.28 -11.50
C PRO A 97 1.43 4.42 -11.35
N ALA A 98 2.47 4.75 -12.11
CA ALA A 98 3.74 4.00 -12.10
C ALA A 98 4.70 4.52 -11.02
N ASN A 99 4.51 5.76 -10.55
CA ASN A 99 5.39 6.40 -9.59
C ASN A 99 4.64 6.80 -8.31
N LEU A 100 5.30 6.71 -7.15
CA LEU A 100 4.73 7.15 -5.87
C LEU A 100 4.27 8.62 -5.87
N LYS A 101 5.01 9.49 -6.56
CA LYS A 101 4.71 10.93 -6.66
C LYS A 101 3.40 11.24 -7.37
N GLU A 102 2.91 10.32 -8.20
CA GLU A 102 1.66 10.46 -8.94
C GLU A 102 0.44 9.99 -8.11
N VAL A 103 0.66 9.30 -6.99
CA VAL A 103 -0.39 8.94 -6.04
C VAL A 103 -0.58 10.11 -5.08
N THR A 104 -1.65 10.87 -5.28
CA THR A 104 -1.97 12.05 -4.46
C THR A 104 -2.72 11.67 -3.18
N ASP A 105 -2.73 12.56 -2.18
CA ASP A 105 -3.52 12.35 -0.97
C ASP A 105 -5.03 12.29 -1.26
N GLU A 106 -5.49 13.04 -2.27
CA GLU A 106 -6.88 12.99 -2.74
C GLU A 106 -7.23 11.62 -3.33
N ASP A 107 -6.32 11.03 -4.12
CA ASP A 107 -6.48 9.67 -4.62
C ASP A 107 -6.58 8.68 -3.47
N LEU A 108 -5.71 8.82 -2.45
CA LEU A 108 -5.72 7.96 -1.28
C LEU A 108 -7.01 8.10 -0.49
N ASP A 109 -7.50 9.32 -0.25
CA ASP A 109 -8.74 9.56 0.48
C ASP A 109 -9.92 8.79 -0.12
N ASN A 110 -9.96 8.63 -1.44
CA ASN A 110 -11.02 7.87 -2.13
C ASN A 110 -11.08 6.39 -1.72
N TYR A 111 -9.98 5.78 -1.24
CA TYR A 111 -9.96 4.40 -0.75
C TYR A 111 -10.57 4.24 0.63
N PHE A 112 -10.66 5.33 1.40
CA PHE A 112 -11.14 5.32 2.80
C PHE A 112 -12.54 5.91 2.97
N LYS A 113 -13.12 6.49 1.89
CA LYS A 113 -14.47 7.08 1.92
C LYS A 113 -15.52 6.03 2.32
N SER A 114 -16.43 6.43 3.22
CA SER A 114 -17.57 5.62 3.62
C SER A 114 -18.44 5.26 2.42
N LEU A 115 -18.90 4.01 2.38
CA LEU A 115 -19.89 3.54 1.40
C LEU A 115 -21.34 3.83 1.84
N GLY A 116 -21.52 4.65 2.88
CA GLY A 116 -22.82 5.02 3.42
C GLY A 116 -23.57 3.82 3.98
N SER A 117 -24.79 3.57 3.48
CA SER A 117 -25.60 2.41 3.89
C SER A 117 -24.93 1.07 3.60
N ASN A 118 -24.00 1.03 2.65
CA ASN A 118 -23.31 -0.16 2.16
C ASN A 118 -22.00 -0.44 2.91
N ASP A 119 -21.64 0.34 3.94
CA ASP A 119 -20.51 -0.03 4.80
C ASP A 119 -20.76 -1.37 5.49
N LEU A 120 -19.68 -2.11 5.76
CA LEU A 120 -19.71 -3.32 6.56
C LEU A 120 -20.26 -3.01 7.96
N LYS A 121 -21.17 -3.86 8.44
CA LYS A 121 -21.79 -3.77 9.76
C LYS A 121 -21.67 -5.12 10.46
N PHE A 122 -21.60 -5.08 11.78
CA PHE A 122 -21.45 -6.24 12.66
C PHE A 122 -22.64 -6.39 13.59
#